data_AF-A0A8R7URF1-F1
#
_entry.id   AF-A0A8R7URF1-F1
#
_cell.length_a   1.000
_cell.length_b   1.000
_cell.length_c   1.000
_cell.angle_alpha   90.00
_cell.angle_beta   90.00
_cell.angle_gamma   90.00
#
_symmetry.space_group_name_H-M   'P 1'
#
loop_
_entity.id
_entity.type
_entity.pdbx_description
1 polymer ?
#
loop_
_entity_poly.entity_id
_entity_poly.type
_entity_poly.pdbx_seq_one_letter_code
_entity_poly.pdbx_strand_id
1 'polypeptide(L)'
;MNGRGLQKLNEALLTLLPKRADAQSLFDYRPISLIHIFAKLVAKLLSLRLAPWLNSMVSTNQSAFIAGRCIHDNYLLVQQTARLLHNLKAPHMLLKLDIARAFDSVSWPFLLQLLQHLGFGPCWREWISMLLSTASTRVLINGDPGPPIDHTHGLHQGDLVSPMLFTLVIDVLNSMLLHAVELGLLHRLTNRHTASSISLYADDVVIFCHPDSHDLATVRRILHVFGLASGLQTNFDKCSATPIQCTDDHLATIAAEMQCPVTHFPITYLGLPL
;
A
#
# COMPACT_ATOMS: atom_id res chain seq x y z
N MET A 1 -18.62 -11.28 -21.35
CA MET A 1 -18.93 -12.73 -21.24
C MET A 1 -19.79 -12.97 -20.01
N ASN A 2 -20.92 -13.70 -20.11
CA ASN A 2 -21.77 -13.99 -18.94
C ASN A 2 -21.03 -14.93 -17.98
N GLY A 3 -20.48 -14.42 -16.87
CA GLY A 3 -19.74 -15.16 -15.83
C GLY A 3 -20.57 -16.18 -15.01
N ARG A 4 -21.64 -16.74 -15.60
CA ARG A 4 -22.50 -17.74 -14.97
C ARG A 4 -21.64 -18.97 -14.60
N GLY A 5 -21.60 -19.28 -13.30
CA GLY A 5 -20.86 -20.41 -12.75
C GLY A 5 -19.47 -20.06 -12.19
N LEU A 6 -18.88 -18.91 -12.54
CA LEU A 6 -17.58 -18.50 -12.01
C LEU A 6 -17.62 -18.27 -10.49
N GLN A 7 -18.75 -17.81 -9.96
CA GLN A 7 -18.99 -17.63 -8.52
C GLN A 7 -18.68 -18.91 -7.71
N LYS A 8 -19.01 -20.09 -8.23
CA LYS A 8 -18.71 -21.37 -7.56
C LYS A 8 -17.22 -21.74 -7.61
N LEU A 9 -16.52 -21.27 -8.64
CA LEU A 9 -15.10 -21.52 -8.87
C LEU A 9 -14.20 -20.42 -8.28
N ASN A 10 -14.79 -19.36 -7.76
CA ASN A 10 -14.13 -18.20 -7.17
C ASN A 10 -14.56 -17.99 -5.71
N GLU A 11 -14.99 -19.08 -5.07
CA GLU A 11 -15.22 -19.15 -3.63
C GLU A 11 -13.90 -19.51 -2.92
N ALA A 12 -13.60 -18.83 -1.82
CA ALA A 12 -12.50 -19.13 -0.94
C ALA A 12 -13.00 -19.71 0.39
N LEU A 13 -12.37 -20.78 0.86
CA LEU A 13 -12.63 -21.32 2.19
C LEU A 13 -11.61 -20.77 3.18
N LEU A 14 -12.06 -19.94 4.13
CA LEU A 14 -11.23 -19.38 5.18
C LEU A 14 -11.11 -20.36 6.32
N THR A 15 -9.90 -20.84 6.58
CA THR A 15 -9.59 -21.67 7.76
C THR A 15 -8.61 -20.93 8.68
N LEU A 16 -8.68 -21.22 9.97
CA LEU A 16 -7.82 -20.60 10.98
C LEU A 16 -6.69 -21.57 11.35
N LEU A 17 -5.44 -21.20 11.04
CA LEU A 17 -4.27 -21.95 11.49
C LEU A 17 -3.71 -21.36 12.79
N PRO A 18 -3.50 -22.16 13.84
CA PRO A 18 -2.90 -21.67 15.08
C PRO A 18 -1.43 -21.23 14.84
N LYS A 19 -1.05 -20.06 15.36
CA LYS A 19 0.34 -19.56 15.36
C LYS A 19 1.21 -20.30 16.38
N ARG A 20 0.60 -20.86 17.42
CA ARG A 20 1.22 -21.56 18.56
C ARG A 20 0.29 -22.66 19.08
N ALA A 21 0.83 -23.68 19.74
CA ALA A 21 0.08 -24.86 20.17
C ALA A 21 -1.00 -24.55 21.22
N ASP A 22 -0.81 -23.50 22.01
CA ASP A 22 -1.64 -23.01 23.11
C ASP A 22 -2.51 -21.80 22.69
N ALA A 23 -2.93 -21.73 21.42
CA ALA A 23 -3.76 -20.63 20.92
C ALA A 23 -5.10 -20.53 21.69
N GLN A 24 -5.35 -19.40 22.35
CA GLN A 24 -6.57 -19.15 23.13
C GLN A 24 -7.37 -17.95 22.62
N SER A 25 -6.72 -17.00 21.92
CA SER A 25 -7.36 -15.81 21.37
C SER A 25 -7.45 -15.86 19.84
N LEU A 26 -8.40 -15.15 19.24
CA LEU A 26 -8.50 -15.01 17.77
C LEU A 26 -7.21 -14.46 17.14
N PHE A 27 -6.46 -13.63 17.86
CA PHE A 27 -5.20 -13.06 17.40
C PHE A 27 -4.06 -14.09 17.32
N ASP A 28 -4.24 -15.25 17.98
CA ASP A 28 -3.31 -16.38 17.92
C ASP A 28 -3.50 -17.23 16.67
N TYR A 29 -4.50 -16.94 15.84
CA TYR A 29 -4.72 -17.65 14.59
C TYR A 29 -4.28 -16.81 13.39
N ARG A 30 -3.83 -17.50 12.34
CA ARG A 30 -3.63 -16.94 11.00
C ARG A 30 -4.81 -17.37 10.13
N PRO A 31 -5.58 -16.43 9.58
CA PRO A 31 -6.53 -16.77 8.55
C PRO A 31 -5.78 -17.23 7.28
N ILE A 32 -6.20 -18.36 6.71
CA ILE A 32 -5.74 -18.84 5.41
C ILE A 32 -6.94 -19.04 4.51
N SER A 33 -6.91 -18.36 3.36
CA SER A 33 -7.92 -18.49 2.32
C SER A 33 -7.53 -19.58 1.32
N LEU A 34 -8.29 -20.66 1.29
CA LEU A 34 -8.17 -21.74 0.32
C LEU A 34 -8.99 -21.40 -0.92
N ILE A 35 -8.34 -20.80 -1.91
CA ILE A 35 -8.95 -20.43 -3.19
C ILE A 35 -8.90 -21.63 -4.16
N HIS A 36 -9.98 -21.84 -4.90
CA HIS A 36 -10.06 -22.88 -5.93
C HIS A 36 -8.99 -22.71 -7.02
N ILE A 37 -8.46 -23.83 -7.52
CA ILE A 37 -7.32 -23.84 -8.46
C ILE A 37 -7.59 -23.08 -9.77
N PHE A 38 -8.83 -23.10 -10.24
CA PHE A 38 -9.21 -22.40 -11.47
C PHE A 38 -9.00 -20.89 -11.37
N ALA A 39 -9.46 -20.26 -10.29
CA ALA A 39 -9.22 -18.83 -10.06
C ALA A 39 -7.72 -18.52 -9.99
N LYS A 40 -6.94 -19.37 -9.29
CA LYS A 40 -5.47 -19.25 -9.23
C LYS A 40 -4.80 -19.38 -10.60
N LEU A 41 -5.30 -20.25 -11.48
CA LEU A 41 -4.77 -20.41 -12.84
C LEU A 41 -5.02 -19.15 -13.68
N VAL A 42 -6.25 -18.63 -13.64
CA VAL A 42 -6.60 -17.40 -14.37
C VAL A 42 -5.73 -16.24 -13.88
N ALA A 43 -5.62 -16.07 -12.57
CA ALA A 43 -4.81 -15.01 -12.00
C ALA A 43 -3.30 -15.18 -12.26
N LYS A 44 -2.79 -16.42 -12.27
CA LYS A 44 -1.42 -16.72 -12.72
C LYS A 44 -1.20 -16.28 -14.18
N LEU A 45 -2.15 -16.56 -15.07
CA LEU A 45 -2.04 -16.15 -16.47
C LEU A 45 -2.02 -14.62 -16.60
N LEU A 46 -2.85 -13.91 -15.84
CA LEU A 46 -2.86 -12.45 -15.81
C LEU A 46 -1.56 -11.89 -15.22
N SER A 47 -1.05 -12.48 -14.14
CA SER A 47 0.20 -12.05 -13.51
C SER A 47 1.40 -12.23 -14.45
N LEU A 48 1.47 -13.36 -15.16
CA LEU A 48 2.52 -13.62 -16.15
C LEU A 48 2.50 -12.61 -17.31
N ARG A 49 1.31 -12.16 -17.72
CA ARG A 49 1.17 -11.13 -18.75
C ARG A 49 1.52 -9.73 -18.24
N LEU A 50 1.24 -9.43 -16.98
CA LEU A 50 1.53 -8.13 -16.38
C LEU A 50 3.02 -7.97 -16.02
N ALA A 51 3.69 -9.05 -15.62
CA ALA A 51 5.03 -8.98 -15.03
C ALA A 51 6.10 -8.29 -15.89
N PRO A 52 6.15 -8.51 -17.23
CA PRO A 52 7.13 -7.83 -18.08
C PRO A 52 6.95 -6.30 -18.15
N TRP A 53 5.74 -5.80 -17.89
CA TRP A 53 5.39 -4.40 -18.03
C TRP A 53 5.35 -3.63 -16.70
N LEU A 54 5.28 -4.35 -15.58
CA LEU A 54 5.10 -3.74 -14.26
C LEU A 54 6.21 -2.73 -13.96
N ASN A 55 7.46 -3.06 -14.29
CA ASN A 55 8.62 -2.20 -14.01
C ASN A 55 8.57 -0.85 -14.76
N SER A 56 7.96 -0.79 -15.95
CA SER A 56 7.79 0.46 -16.71
C SER A 56 6.56 1.27 -16.33
N MET A 57 5.62 0.67 -15.59
CA MET A 57 4.37 1.31 -15.17
C MET A 57 4.47 1.95 -13.78
N VAL A 58 5.49 1.60 -13.00
CA VAL A 58 5.63 2.01 -11.59
C VAL A 58 6.92 2.76 -11.36
N SER A 59 6.85 3.72 -10.44
CA SER A 59 7.93 4.63 -10.11
C SER A 59 9.12 3.89 -9.47
N THR A 60 10.35 4.38 -9.64
CA THR A 60 11.57 3.66 -9.20
C THR A 60 11.70 3.50 -7.68
N ASN A 61 11.03 4.37 -6.91
CA ASN A 61 10.95 4.35 -5.45
C ASN A 61 9.93 3.35 -4.88
N GLN A 62 9.29 2.55 -5.75
CA GLN A 62 8.44 1.42 -5.38
C GLN A 62 9.18 0.11 -5.63
N SER A 63 9.57 -0.65 -4.61
CA SER A 63 10.35 -1.89 -4.85
C SER A 63 9.59 -3.19 -4.59
N ALA A 64 8.36 -3.13 -4.06
CA ALA A 64 7.61 -4.34 -3.73
C ALA A 64 7.01 -5.04 -4.96
N PHE A 65 7.13 -6.36 -4.98
CA PHE A 65 6.53 -7.27 -5.97
C PHE A 65 6.92 -7.02 -7.44
N ILE A 66 8.04 -6.32 -7.67
CA ILE A 66 8.56 -6.06 -9.02
C ILE A 66 9.82 -6.90 -9.25
N ALA A 67 9.84 -7.64 -10.36
CA ALA A 67 10.98 -8.46 -10.72
C ALA A 67 12.24 -7.60 -10.88
N GLY A 68 13.33 -8.00 -10.22
CA GLY A 68 14.62 -7.31 -10.28
C GLY A 68 14.80 -6.17 -9.27
N ARG A 69 13.79 -5.84 -8.46
CA ARG A 69 13.92 -4.86 -7.35
C ARG A 69 14.03 -5.60 -6.01
N CYS A 70 14.85 -5.07 -5.09
CA CYS A 70 15.10 -5.67 -3.79
C CYS A 70 14.52 -4.82 -2.64
N ILE A 71 14.18 -5.48 -1.52
CA ILE A 71 13.80 -4.80 -0.28
C ILE A 71 14.94 -3.89 0.23
N HIS A 72 16.19 -4.31 0.02
CA HIS A 72 17.37 -3.53 0.42
C HIS A 72 17.47 -2.20 -0.32
N ASP A 73 17.00 -2.11 -1.57
CA ASP A 73 17.04 -0.86 -2.34
C ASP A 73 16.18 0.22 -1.68
N ASN A 74 15.02 -0.18 -1.16
CA ASN A 74 14.09 0.72 -0.48
C ASN A 74 14.62 1.15 0.90
N TYR A 75 15.17 0.20 1.66
CA TYR A 75 15.84 0.51 2.92
C TYR A 75 17.01 1.49 2.69
N LEU A 76 17.86 1.24 1.69
CA LEU A 76 18.98 2.11 1.35
C LEU A 76 18.49 3.50 0.92
N LEU A 77 17.42 3.57 0.12
CA LEU A 77 16.80 4.85 -0.27
C LEU A 77 16.38 5.66 0.97
N VAL A 78 15.62 5.07 1.89
CA VAL A 78 15.15 5.77 3.10
C VAL A 78 16.33 6.16 3.99
N GLN A 79 17.30 5.26 4.21
CA GLN A 79 18.46 5.54 5.04
C GLN A 79 19.34 6.65 4.46
N GLN A 80 19.63 6.62 3.16
CA GLN A 80 20.45 7.63 2.50
C GLN A 80 19.75 8.99 2.48
N THR A 81 18.44 9.02 2.24
CA THR A 81 17.64 10.25 2.31
C THR A 81 17.64 10.83 3.72
N ALA A 82 17.39 10.04 4.75
CA ALA A 82 17.42 10.51 6.13
C ALA A 82 18.80 11.10 6.52
N ARG A 83 19.90 10.42 6.13
CA ARG A 83 21.27 10.91 6.35
C ARG A 83 21.56 12.20 5.58
N LEU A 84 21.11 12.28 4.32
CA LEU A 84 21.24 13.49 3.51
C LEU A 84 20.54 14.67 4.17
N LEU A 85 19.27 14.51 4.54
CA LEU A 85 18.47 15.57 5.18
C LEU A 85 19.05 15.99 6.53
N HIS A 86 19.55 15.04 7.32
CA HIS A 86 20.27 15.34 8.55
C HIS A 86 21.51 16.20 8.30
N ASN A 87 22.28 15.89 7.26
CA ASN A 87 23.51 16.61 6.92
C ASN A 87 23.26 18.01 6.34
N LEU A 88 22.07 18.27 5.80
CA LEU A 88 21.67 19.61 5.35
C LEU A 88 21.49 20.60 6.51
N LYS A 89 21.41 20.12 7.76
CA LYS A 89 21.21 20.95 8.96
C LYS A 89 19.98 21.86 8.85
N ALA A 90 18.96 21.38 8.17
CA ALA A 90 17.68 22.07 7.98
C ALA A 90 16.55 21.15 8.47
N PRO A 91 15.46 21.73 9.00
CA PRO A 91 14.38 20.97 9.62
C PRO A 91 13.62 20.16 8.57
N HIS A 92 13.48 18.85 8.81
CA HIS A 92 12.75 17.90 7.97
C HIS A 92 12.02 16.88 8.85
N MET A 93 11.12 16.12 8.26
CA MET A 93 10.44 15.03 8.97
C MET A 93 10.36 13.78 8.08
N LEU A 94 10.56 12.62 8.69
CA LEU A 94 10.23 11.32 8.15
C LEU A 94 8.89 10.88 8.73
N LEU A 95 7.89 10.66 7.88
CA LEU A 95 6.58 10.14 8.23
C LEU A 95 6.46 8.68 7.78
N LYS A 96 6.35 7.75 8.72
CA LYS A 96 6.02 6.35 8.44
C LYS A 96 4.51 6.20 8.50
N LEU A 97 3.90 5.77 7.40
CA LEU A 97 2.46 5.55 7.31
C LEU A 97 2.09 4.09 7.61
N ASP A 98 0.92 3.91 8.19
CA ASP A 98 0.23 2.63 8.32
C ASP A 98 -1.06 2.71 7.49
N ILE A 99 -1.18 1.87 6.46
CA ILE A 99 -2.39 1.77 5.64
C ILE A 99 -3.26 0.66 6.21
N ALA A 100 -4.44 1.03 6.71
CA ALA A 100 -5.34 0.10 7.35
C ALA A 100 -5.84 -0.95 6.34
N ARG A 101 -5.58 -2.24 6.64
CA ARG A 101 -6.09 -3.39 5.86
C ARG A 101 -5.86 -3.21 4.36
N ALA A 102 -4.64 -2.87 3.96
CA ALA A 102 -4.35 -2.31 2.64
C ALA A 102 -4.88 -3.18 1.48
N PHE A 103 -4.58 -4.48 1.47
CA PHE A 103 -5.10 -5.39 0.44
C PHE A 103 -6.62 -5.50 0.48
N ASP A 104 -7.22 -5.57 1.66
CA ASP A 104 -8.64 -5.82 1.82
C ASP A 104 -9.50 -4.57 1.54
N SER A 105 -8.88 -3.39 1.43
CA SER A 105 -9.58 -2.09 1.36
C SER A 105 -9.67 -1.49 -0.05
N VAL A 106 -8.99 -2.05 -1.05
CA VAL A 106 -8.89 -1.48 -2.40
C VAL A 106 -10.27 -1.35 -3.08
N SER A 107 -10.61 -0.14 -3.50
CA SER A 107 -11.81 0.19 -4.29
C SER A 107 -11.71 -0.38 -5.70
N TRP A 108 -12.61 -1.29 -6.07
CA TRP A 108 -12.65 -1.87 -7.41
C TRP A 108 -12.96 -0.83 -8.51
N PRO A 109 -13.91 0.11 -8.34
CA PRO A 109 -14.13 1.16 -9.33
C PRO A 109 -12.86 1.97 -9.61
N PHE A 110 -12.13 2.34 -8.56
CA PHE A 110 -10.87 3.06 -8.68
C PHE A 110 -9.81 2.24 -9.42
N LEU A 111 -9.62 0.97 -9.03
CA LEU A 111 -8.69 0.07 -9.70
C LEU A 111 -8.99 -0.08 -11.21
N LEU A 112 -10.26 -0.27 -11.57
CA LEU A 112 -10.65 -0.44 -12.97
C LEU A 112 -10.48 0.84 -13.80
N GLN A 113 -10.68 2.02 -13.20
CA GLN A 113 -10.38 3.32 -13.82
C GLN A 113 -8.87 3.53 -13.97
N LEU A 114 -8.08 3.19 -12.96
CA LEU A 114 -6.62 3.24 -13.02
C LEU A 114 -6.08 2.35 -14.15
N LEU A 115 -6.54 1.10 -14.23
CA LEU A 115 -6.14 0.18 -15.30
C LEU A 115 -6.53 0.75 -16.68
N GLN A 116 -7.69 1.40 -16.80
CA GLN A 116 -8.08 2.05 -18.05
C GLN A 116 -7.12 3.20 -18.40
N HIS A 117 -6.77 4.03 -17.42
CA HIS A 117 -5.82 5.13 -17.59
C HIS A 117 -4.43 4.64 -18.01
N LEU A 118 -3.97 3.52 -17.45
CA LEU A 118 -2.71 2.86 -17.82
C LEU A 118 -2.76 2.12 -19.17
N GLY A 119 -3.88 2.22 -19.92
CA GLY A 119 -4.00 1.66 -21.26
C GLY A 119 -4.38 0.18 -21.32
N PHE A 120 -4.85 -0.43 -20.22
CA PHE A 120 -5.30 -1.82 -20.25
C PHE A 120 -6.55 -1.99 -21.10
N GLY A 121 -6.47 -2.90 -22.07
CA GLY A 121 -7.58 -3.21 -22.97
C GLY A 121 -8.84 -3.67 -22.25
N PRO A 122 -10.02 -3.50 -22.87
CA PRO A 122 -11.32 -3.80 -22.25
C PRO A 122 -11.43 -5.25 -21.79
N CYS A 123 -10.93 -6.21 -22.58
CA CYS A 123 -10.93 -7.62 -22.21
C CYS A 123 -10.15 -7.86 -20.91
N TRP A 124 -8.95 -7.29 -20.77
CA TRP A 124 -8.14 -7.51 -19.56
C TRP A 124 -8.88 -6.98 -18.31
N ARG A 125 -9.44 -5.77 -18.42
CA ARG A 125 -10.22 -5.17 -17.32
C ARG A 125 -11.49 -5.97 -16.99
N GLU A 126 -12.15 -6.55 -17.99
CA GLU A 126 -13.31 -7.43 -17.76
C GLU A 126 -12.90 -8.70 -16.99
N TRP A 127 -11.73 -9.28 -17.27
CA TRP A 127 -11.25 -10.47 -16.56
C TRP A 127 -10.94 -10.17 -15.09
N ILE A 128 -10.30 -9.03 -14.79
CA ILE A 128 -10.13 -8.60 -13.40
C ILE A 128 -11.45 -8.29 -12.73
N SER A 129 -12.34 -7.56 -13.41
CA SER A 129 -13.67 -7.27 -12.88
C SER A 129 -14.42 -8.56 -12.53
N MET A 130 -14.34 -9.59 -13.38
CA MET A 130 -14.93 -10.90 -13.11
C MET A 130 -14.26 -11.61 -11.93
N LEU A 131 -12.93 -11.62 -11.84
CA LEU A 131 -12.21 -12.24 -10.71
C LEU A 131 -12.52 -11.57 -9.38
N LEU A 132 -12.75 -10.25 -9.37
CA LEU A 132 -13.07 -9.52 -8.15
C LEU A 132 -14.56 -9.65 -7.80
N SER A 133 -15.46 -9.32 -8.73
CA SER A 133 -16.91 -9.26 -8.46
C SER A 133 -17.58 -10.61 -8.23
N THR A 134 -16.97 -11.71 -8.63
CA THR A 134 -17.50 -13.06 -8.37
C THR A 134 -16.89 -13.73 -7.15
N ALA A 135 -15.98 -13.04 -6.47
CA ALA A 135 -15.32 -13.55 -5.28
C ALA A 135 -16.26 -13.62 -4.08
N SER A 136 -16.19 -14.74 -3.37
CA SER A 136 -16.87 -14.92 -2.10
C SER A 136 -15.98 -15.71 -1.14
N THR A 137 -16.22 -15.58 0.16
CA THR A 137 -15.51 -16.33 1.19
C THR A 137 -16.46 -17.00 2.15
N ARG A 138 -16.19 -18.24 2.52
CA ARG A 138 -16.89 -18.94 3.61
C ARG A 138 -15.91 -19.27 4.72
N VAL A 139 -16.31 -19.00 5.95
CA VAL A 139 -15.52 -19.40 7.13
C VAL A 139 -15.78 -20.87 7.40
N LEU A 140 -14.72 -21.68 7.43
CA LEU A 140 -14.77 -23.07 7.86
C LEU A 140 -14.78 -23.12 9.39
N ILE A 141 -15.85 -23.65 9.97
CA ILE A 141 -15.97 -23.89 11.41
C ILE A 141 -16.07 -25.39 11.60
N ASN A 142 -15.06 -25.99 12.24
CA ASN A 142 -14.98 -27.44 12.48
C ASN A 142 -15.10 -28.31 11.22
N GLY A 143 -14.67 -27.80 10.06
CA GLY A 143 -14.75 -28.50 8.77
C GLY A 143 -16.01 -28.19 7.97
N ASP A 144 -17.01 -27.56 8.57
CA ASP A 144 -18.25 -27.18 7.89
C ASP A 144 -18.18 -25.72 7.39
N PRO A 145 -18.49 -25.46 6.11
CA PRO A 145 -18.48 -24.12 5.56
C PRO A 145 -19.71 -23.33 6.03
N GLY A 146 -19.48 -22.16 6.62
CA GLY A 146 -20.53 -21.22 6.99
C GLY A 146 -21.24 -20.55 5.80
N PRO A 147 -22.09 -19.54 6.06
CA PRO A 147 -22.73 -18.76 5.02
C PRO A 147 -21.68 -18.00 4.17
N PRO A 148 -21.94 -17.79 2.87
CA PRO A 148 -21.05 -17.02 2.01
C PRO A 148 -21.02 -15.55 2.39
N ILE A 149 -19.82 -14.98 2.32
CA ILE A 149 -19.54 -13.56 2.47
C ILE A 149 -19.06 -13.07 1.10
N ASP A 150 -19.91 -12.33 0.40
CA ASP A 150 -19.56 -11.76 -0.90
C ASP A 150 -18.60 -10.59 -0.72
N HIS A 151 -17.59 -10.53 -1.58
CA HIS A 151 -16.63 -9.42 -1.56
C HIS A 151 -17.23 -8.22 -2.26
N THR A 152 -16.91 -7.02 -1.77
CA THR A 152 -17.37 -5.75 -2.36
C THR A 152 -16.21 -4.81 -2.69
N HIS A 153 -15.03 -5.11 -2.16
CA HIS A 153 -13.80 -4.36 -2.30
C HIS A 153 -12.63 -5.28 -1.89
N GLY A 154 -11.40 -4.79 -2.08
CA GLY A 154 -10.18 -5.48 -1.73
C GLY A 154 -9.62 -6.39 -2.82
N LEU A 155 -8.45 -6.93 -2.56
CA LEU A 155 -7.71 -7.84 -3.43
C LEU A 155 -7.44 -9.14 -2.68
N HIS A 156 -7.50 -10.26 -3.39
CA HIS A 156 -7.28 -11.56 -2.76
C HIS A 156 -5.83 -11.72 -2.30
N GLN A 157 -5.63 -11.78 -1.00
CA GLN A 157 -4.35 -12.16 -0.43
C GLN A 157 -4.03 -13.63 -0.80
N GLY A 158 -2.81 -13.86 -1.27
CA GLY A 158 -2.36 -15.19 -1.69
C GLY A 158 -2.61 -15.52 -3.17
N ASP A 159 -3.21 -14.60 -3.93
CA ASP A 159 -3.23 -14.69 -5.39
C ASP A 159 -2.05 -13.93 -6.02
N LEU A 160 -1.59 -14.34 -7.20
CA LEU A 160 -0.35 -13.86 -7.82
C LEU A 160 -0.49 -12.51 -8.52
N VAL A 161 -1.70 -12.15 -8.96
CA VAL A 161 -1.96 -10.86 -9.63
C VAL A 161 -2.24 -9.75 -8.61
N SER A 162 -2.81 -10.07 -7.45
CA SER A 162 -3.19 -9.10 -6.42
C SER A 162 -2.05 -8.19 -5.95
N PRO A 163 -0.83 -8.69 -5.64
CA PRO A 163 0.28 -7.83 -5.23
C PRO A 163 0.67 -6.83 -6.31
N MET A 164 0.63 -7.24 -7.58
CA MET A 164 0.97 -6.38 -8.71
C MET A 164 -0.07 -5.28 -8.92
N LEU A 165 -1.35 -5.61 -8.78
CA LEU A 165 -2.45 -4.63 -8.83
C LEU A 165 -2.36 -3.65 -7.67
N PHE A 166 -2.04 -4.14 -6.47
CA PHE A 166 -1.81 -3.30 -5.32
C PHE A 166 -0.64 -2.32 -5.55
N THR A 167 0.47 -2.80 -6.10
CA THR A 167 1.62 -1.95 -6.48
C THR A 167 1.20 -0.81 -7.41
N LEU A 168 0.35 -1.08 -8.41
CA LEU A 168 -0.17 -0.04 -9.31
C LEU A 168 -1.04 0.99 -8.56
N VAL A 169 -1.93 0.52 -7.67
CA VAL A 169 -2.82 1.39 -6.88
C VAL A 169 -2.03 2.32 -5.96
N ILE A 170 -1.05 1.79 -5.22
CA ILE A 170 -0.28 2.60 -4.28
C ILE A 170 0.71 3.54 -4.98
N ASP A 171 1.17 3.24 -6.20
CA ASP A 171 2.02 4.15 -6.99
C ASP A 171 1.30 5.47 -7.32
N VAL A 172 -0.03 5.46 -7.39
CA VAL A 172 -0.82 6.69 -7.58
C VAL A 172 -0.58 7.70 -6.44
N LEU A 173 -0.35 7.24 -5.21
CA LEU A 173 0.02 8.13 -4.10
C LEU A 173 1.35 8.86 -4.39
N ASN A 174 2.33 8.14 -4.95
CA ASN A 174 3.58 8.76 -5.39
C ASN A 174 3.33 9.79 -6.51
N SER A 175 2.51 9.47 -7.51
CA SER A 175 2.14 10.43 -8.56
C SER A 175 1.45 11.67 -8.01
N MET A 176 0.56 11.54 -7.02
CA MET A 176 -0.13 12.68 -6.40
C MET A 176 0.84 13.60 -5.65
N LEU A 177 1.80 13.03 -4.91
CA LEU A 177 2.82 13.81 -4.20
C LEU A 177 3.77 14.53 -5.17
N LEU A 178 4.22 13.83 -6.23
CA LEU A 178 5.06 14.45 -7.27
C LEU A 178 4.32 15.59 -7.96
N HIS A 179 3.06 15.39 -8.31
CA HIS A 179 2.26 16.42 -8.95
C HIS A 179 2.01 17.63 -8.03
N ALA A 180 1.82 17.41 -6.72
CA ALA A 180 1.72 18.50 -5.75
C ALA A 180 3.03 19.33 -5.68
N VAL A 181 4.19 18.68 -5.77
CA VAL A 181 5.50 19.38 -5.86
C VAL A 181 5.63 20.15 -7.17
N GLU A 182 5.19 19.59 -8.29
CA GLU A 182 5.21 20.27 -9.60
C GLU A 182 4.33 21.52 -9.63
N LEU A 183 3.17 21.46 -8.98
CA LEU A 183 2.25 22.59 -8.83
C LEU A 183 2.70 23.61 -7.77
N GLY A 184 3.78 23.34 -7.03
CA GLY A 184 4.25 24.20 -5.94
C GLY A 184 3.37 24.17 -4.68
N LEU A 185 2.52 23.15 -4.53
CA LEU A 185 1.69 22.92 -3.34
C LEU A 185 2.46 22.20 -2.22
N LEU A 186 3.55 21.51 -2.57
CA LEU A 186 4.50 20.92 -1.63
C LEU A 186 5.88 21.44 -1.94
N HIS A 187 6.64 21.78 -0.90
CA HIS A 187 8.01 22.21 -1.09
C HIS A 187 8.92 21.05 -1.51
N ARG A 188 9.93 21.36 -2.32
CA ARG A 188 10.98 20.40 -2.67
C ARG A 188 11.87 20.16 -1.44
N LEU A 189 12.22 18.91 -1.18
CA LEU A 189 13.15 18.56 -0.10
C LEU A 189 14.56 19.08 -0.37
N THR A 190 15.02 19.02 -1.62
CA THR A 190 16.34 19.55 -1.99
C THR A 190 16.30 20.23 -3.36
N ASN A 191 17.13 21.26 -3.54
CA ASN A 191 17.27 21.98 -4.81
C ASN A 191 18.04 21.20 -5.89
N ARG A 192 18.75 20.12 -5.52
CA ARG A 192 19.70 19.42 -6.42
C ARG A 192 19.28 18.00 -6.79
N HIS A 193 18.33 17.40 -6.10
CA HIS A 193 17.83 16.07 -6.42
C HIS A 193 16.30 16.04 -6.39
N THR A 194 15.70 15.57 -7.49
CA THR A 194 14.30 15.14 -7.58
C THR A 194 14.01 13.86 -6.78
N ALA A 195 14.95 13.41 -5.93
CA ALA A 195 14.88 12.15 -5.20
C ALA A 195 13.77 12.21 -4.15
N SER A 196 12.60 11.79 -4.63
CA SER A 196 11.39 11.34 -3.97
C SER A 196 11.18 11.71 -2.50
N SER A 197 10.10 12.45 -2.28
CA SER A 197 9.41 12.66 -1.02
C SER A 197 8.67 11.43 -0.50
N ILE A 198 8.84 10.26 -1.12
CA ILE A 198 8.17 9.03 -0.71
C ILE A 198 8.98 7.77 -1.10
N SER A 199 8.95 6.78 -0.22
CA SER A 199 9.43 5.42 -0.42
C SER A 199 8.25 4.47 -0.26
N LEU A 200 8.04 3.58 -1.23
CA LEU A 200 6.92 2.64 -1.24
C LEU A 200 7.46 1.20 -1.19
N TYR A 201 7.01 0.43 -0.20
CA TYR A 201 7.20 -1.01 -0.16
C TYR A 201 5.90 -1.69 0.27
N ALA A 202 5.07 -2.06 -0.71
CA ALA A 202 3.72 -2.56 -0.43
C ALA A 202 2.96 -1.56 0.46
N ASP A 203 2.52 -1.99 1.64
CA ASP A 203 1.82 -1.18 2.64
C ASP A 203 2.77 -0.35 3.55
N ASP A 204 4.08 -0.65 3.56
CA ASP A 204 5.09 0.16 4.23
C ASP A 204 5.43 1.41 3.39
N VAL A 205 4.82 2.54 3.75
CA VAL A 205 5.04 3.83 3.07
C VAL A 205 5.80 4.79 3.98
N VAL A 206 6.85 5.41 3.45
CA VAL A 206 7.60 6.46 4.15
C VAL A 206 7.57 7.74 3.32
N ILE A 207 7.18 8.87 3.91
CA ILE A 207 7.18 10.18 3.28
C ILE A 207 8.22 11.06 3.95
N PHE A 208 8.98 11.82 3.16
CA PHE A 208 9.82 12.90 3.66
C PHE A 208 9.20 14.24 3.27
N CYS A 209 9.06 15.15 4.23
CA CYS A 209 8.48 16.48 4.00
C CYS A 209 9.08 17.52 4.96
N HIS A 210 8.80 18.80 4.72
CA HIS A 210 9.13 19.86 5.65
C HIS A 210 8.16 19.86 6.85
N PRO A 211 8.62 20.17 8.08
CA PRO A 211 7.81 20.11 9.29
C PRO A 211 7.05 21.42 9.54
N ASP A 212 6.58 22.09 8.48
CA ASP A 212 5.77 23.29 8.56
C ASP A 212 4.28 22.96 8.32
N SER A 213 3.39 23.81 8.85
CA SER A 213 1.93 23.58 8.79
C SER A 213 1.42 23.44 7.35
N HIS A 214 2.02 24.14 6.38
CA HIS A 214 1.58 24.07 4.99
C HIS A 214 1.87 22.71 4.36
N ASP A 215 3.11 22.23 4.42
CA ASP A 215 3.49 20.94 3.86
C ASP A 215 2.74 19.79 4.56
N LEU A 216 2.65 19.83 5.90
CA LEU A 216 1.94 18.82 6.69
C LEU A 216 0.45 18.75 6.35
N ALA A 217 -0.23 19.90 6.29
CA ALA A 217 -1.65 19.95 5.94
C ALA A 217 -1.89 19.47 4.51
N THR A 218 -0.98 19.80 3.57
CA THR A 218 -1.07 19.33 2.19
C THR A 218 -0.86 17.82 2.09
N VAL A 219 0.13 17.24 2.77
CA VAL A 219 0.33 15.78 2.85
C VAL A 219 -0.91 15.10 3.42
N ARG A 220 -1.45 15.60 4.54
CA ARG A 220 -2.68 15.04 5.15
C ARG A 220 -3.86 15.09 4.18
N ARG A 221 -4.02 16.19 3.43
CA ARG A 221 -5.07 16.32 2.42
C ARG A 221 -4.91 15.36 1.26
N ILE A 222 -3.68 15.16 0.77
CA ILE A 222 -3.37 14.19 -0.28
C ILE A 222 -3.73 12.78 0.19
N LEU A 223 -3.30 12.39 1.40
CA LEU A 223 -3.63 11.09 1.99
C LEU A 223 -5.14 10.89 2.13
N HIS A 224 -5.87 11.91 2.57
CA HIS A 224 -7.32 11.86 2.68
C HIS A 224 -8.01 11.68 1.32
N VAL A 225 -7.64 12.48 0.31
CA VAL A 225 -8.20 12.36 -1.05
C VAL A 225 -7.87 11.00 -1.67
N PHE A 226 -6.64 10.55 -1.52
CA PHE A 226 -6.20 9.23 -1.97
C PHE A 226 -6.99 8.11 -1.28
N GLY A 227 -7.19 8.17 0.04
CA GLY A 227 -7.96 7.20 0.79
C GLY A 227 -9.43 7.16 0.40
N LEU A 228 -10.06 8.32 0.14
CA LEU A 228 -11.44 8.39 -0.35
C LEU A 228 -11.61 7.76 -1.74
N ALA A 229 -10.65 7.97 -2.64
CA ALA A 229 -10.72 7.45 -4.00
C ALA A 229 -10.37 5.96 -4.07
N SER A 230 -9.23 5.58 -3.48
CA SER A 230 -8.67 4.23 -3.58
C SER A 230 -9.22 3.24 -2.55
N GLY A 231 -9.86 3.73 -1.49
CA GLY A 231 -10.23 2.93 -0.32
C GLY A 231 -9.09 2.71 0.67
N LEU A 232 -7.84 3.09 0.33
CA LEU A 232 -6.67 2.90 1.19
C LEU A 232 -6.56 4.00 2.24
N GLN A 233 -7.22 3.80 3.38
CA GLN A 233 -7.24 4.76 4.49
C GLN A 233 -5.96 4.68 5.33
N THR A 234 -5.37 5.84 5.62
CA THR A 234 -4.23 5.97 6.53
C THR A 234 -4.70 5.92 7.98
N ASN A 235 -4.06 5.08 8.81
CA ASN A 235 -4.29 4.99 10.24
C ASN A 235 -3.27 5.83 11.02
N PHE A 236 -3.63 7.10 11.30
CA PHE A 236 -2.72 8.04 11.98
C PHE A 236 -2.31 7.59 13.39
N ASP A 237 -3.13 6.80 14.09
CA ASP A 237 -2.79 6.26 15.43
C ASP A 237 -1.62 5.27 15.37
N LYS A 238 -1.40 4.64 14.21
CA LYS A 238 -0.32 3.69 13.96
C LYS A 238 0.82 4.25 13.11
N CYS A 239 0.62 5.41 12.48
CA CYS A 239 1.69 6.16 11.84
C CYS A 239 2.72 6.62 12.87
N SER A 240 3.89 7.02 12.41
CA SER A 240 4.86 7.71 13.26
C SER A 240 5.57 8.84 12.53
N ALA A 241 5.76 9.96 13.23
CA ALA A 241 6.52 11.10 12.76
C ALA A 241 7.90 11.11 13.42
N THR A 242 8.96 11.11 12.63
CA THR A 242 10.35 11.15 13.10
C THR A 242 11.01 12.46 12.67
N PRO A 243 11.20 13.41 13.61
CA PRO A 243 11.80 14.71 13.31
C PRO A 243 13.29 14.59 12.97
N ILE A 244 13.77 15.43 12.05
CA ILE A 244 15.18 15.53 11.62
C ILE A 244 15.59 17.00 11.73
N GLN A 245 16.53 17.33 12.61
CA GLN A 245 17.01 18.71 12.81
C GLN A 245 15.88 19.71 13.16
N CYS A 246 14.81 19.24 13.82
CA CYS A 246 13.66 20.05 14.22
C CYS A 246 13.87 20.73 15.57
N THR A 247 13.21 21.88 15.75
CA THR A 247 13.08 22.59 17.04
C THR A 247 11.76 22.23 17.71
N ASP A 248 11.57 22.65 18.97
CA ASP A 248 10.33 22.40 19.72
C ASP A 248 9.08 22.98 19.04
N ASP A 249 9.21 24.14 18.38
CA ASP A 249 8.12 24.75 17.59
C ASP A 249 7.67 23.85 16.42
N HIS A 250 8.63 23.20 15.75
CA HIS A 250 8.33 22.23 14.71
C HIS A 250 7.64 20.98 15.29
N LEU A 251 8.07 20.51 16.46
CA LEU A 251 7.43 19.37 17.12
C LEU A 251 5.97 19.65 17.49
N ALA A 252 5.68 20.85 17.99
CA ALA A 252 4.31 21.29 18.26
C ALA A 252 3.45 21.33 16.98
N THR A 253 4.04 21.80 15.89
CA THR A 253 3.38 21.85 14.57
C THR A 253 3.07 20.44 14.05
N ILE A 254 4.03 19.52 14.13
CA ILE A 254 3.86 18.11 13.75
C ILE A 254 2.72 17.46 14.56
N ALA A 255 2.73 17.66 15.88
CA ALA A 255 1.72 17.08 16.77
C ALA A 255 0.30 17.60 16.45
N ALA A 256 0.17 18.88 16.15
CA ALA A 256 -1.11 19.51 15.82
C ALA A 256 -1.70 19.00 14.49
N GLU A 257 -0.87 18.91 13.44
CA GLU A 257 -1.33 18.61 12.08
C GLU A 257 -1.47 17.10 11.82
N MET A 258 -0.47 16.31 12.23
CA MET A 258 -0.40 14.89 11.87
C MET A 258 -1.17 14.00 12.84
N GLN A 259 -1.28 14.42 14.11
CA GLN A 259 -1.98 13.66 15.16
C GLN A 259 -1.48 12.21 15.29
N CYS A 260 -0.19 11.98 15.01
CA CYS A 260 0.46 10.68 15.14
C CYS A 260 1.60 10.72 16.17
N PRO A 261 1.96 9.58 16.77
CA PRO A 261 3.10 9.48 17.67
C PRO A 261 4.40 10.05 17.07
N VAL A 262 5.06 10.91 17.84
CA VAL A 262 6.41 11.40 17.51
C VAL A 262 7.44 10.41 18.05
N THR A 263 8.33 9.95 17.18
CA THR A 263 9.43 9.02 17.49
C THR A 263 10.78 9.66 17.16
N HIS A 264 11.86 9.18 17.78
CA HIS A 264 13.21 9.68 17.49
C HIS A 264 14.12 8.54 17.01
N PHE A 265 15.12 8.88 16.20
CA PHE A 265 16.13 7.91 15.77
C PHE A 265 16.91 7.34 16.97
N PRO A 266 17.31 6.06 16.92
CA PRO A 266 17.12 5.11 15.82
C PRO A 266 15.69 4.52 15.78
N ILE A 267 15.16 4.31 14.57
CA ILE A 267 13.84 3.70 14.34
C ILE A 267 13.96 2.41 13.50
N THR A 268 12.95 1.53 13.54
CA THR A 268 12.94 0.32 12.71
C THR A 268 12.13 0.49 11.43
N TYR A 269 12.75 0.21 10.29
CA TYR A 269 12.13 0.19 8.97
C TYR A 269 12.50 -1.11 8.23
N LEU A 270 11.49 -1.83 7.74
CA LEU A 270 11.66 -3.12 7.04
C LEU A 270 12.51 -4.13 7.83
N GLY A 271 12.40 -4.11 9.16
CA GLY A 271 13.14 -5.00 10.08
C GLY A 271 14.58 -4.57 10.38
N LEU A 272 15.03 -3.43 9.86
CA LEU A 272 16.39 -2.91 10.06
C LEU A 272 16.38 -1.55 10.77
N PRO A 273 17.39 -1.21 11.58
CA PRO A 273 17.50 0.10 12.22
C PRO A 273 17.95 1.17 11.22
N LEU A 274 17.27 2.33 11.22
CA LEU A 274 17.65 3.53 10.46
C LEU A 274 18.52 4.48 11.27
#